data_AF-I2ALE0-F1
#
_entry.id   AF-I2ALE0-F1
#
_cell.length_a   1.000
_cell.length_b   1.000
_cell.length_c   1.000
_cell.angle_alpha   90.00
_cell.angle_beta   90.00
_cell.angle_gamma   90.00
#
_symmetry.space_group_name_H-M   'P 1'
#
loop_
_entity.id
_entity.type
_entity.pdbx_description
1 polymer ?
#
loop_
_entity_poly.entity_id
_entity_poly.type
_entity_poly.pdbx_seq_one_letter_code
_entity_poly.pdbx_strand_id
1 'polypeptide(L)'
;MKHGIRMAQPDIVVHFRRETDCGDATAPHVGLVVGKPVGSAVERHRVARRLRHVARTILGDLQESDRLVIRALPSSRTASSARLEQELRRCLRRMPATGIAP
;
A
#
# COMPACT_ATOMS: atom_id res chain seq x y z
N MET A 1 9.86 -14.36 10.54
CA MET A 1 8.54 -13.98 10.01
C MET A 1 8.00 -12.85 10.86
N LYS A 2 7.93 -11.61 10.35
CA LYS A 2 7.82 -10.39 11.18
C LYS A 2 6.42 -9.75 11.01
N HIS A 3 5.57 -9.97 12.01
CA HIS A 3 4.28 -9.32 12.36
C HIS A 3 3.84 -8.17 11.42
N GLY A 4 2.92 -8.45 10.51
CA GLY A 4 2.30 -7.47 9.64
C GLY A 4 1.00 -8.01 9.05
N ILE A 5 0.02 -7.14 8.87
CA ILE A 5 -1.30 -7.48 8.35
C ILE A 5 -1.23 -7.51 6.84
N ARG A 6 -1.59 -8.64 6.25
CA ARG A 6 -1.63 -8.83 4.81
C ARG A 6 -3.06 -8.79 4.31
N MET A 7 -3.33 -7.96 3.33
CA MET A 7 -4.63 -7.86 2.67
C MET A 7 -4.45 -8.03 1.17
N ALA A 8 -5.14 -9.01 0.59
CA ALA A 8 -5.07 -9.28 -0.83
C ALA A 8 -6.36 -8.78 -1.51
N GLN A 9 -6.18 -8.05 -2.59
CA GLN A 9 -7.21 -7.61 -3.52
C GLN A 9 -6.90 -8.18 -4.91
N PRO A 10 -7.86 -8.15 -5.85
CA PRO A 10 -7.65 -8.66 -7.20
C PRO A 10 -6.46 -8.02 -7.94
N ASP A 11 -6.22 -6.71 -7.77
CA ASP A 11 -5.18 -6.00 -8.49
C ASP A 11 -3.94 -5.71 -7.63
N ILE A 12 -4.09 -5.68 -6.31
CA ILE A 12 -3.01 -5.32 -5.37
C ILE A 12 -2.98 -6.21 -4.12
N VAL A 13 -1.80 -6.34 -3.52
CA VAL A 13 -1.64 -6.88 -2.18
C VAL A 13 -1.02 -5.81 -1.30
N VAL A 14 -1.63 -5.56 -0.15
CA VAL A 14 -1.19 -4.57 0.81
C VAL A 14 -0.61 -5.30 2.02
N HIS A 15 0.60 -4.93 2.40
CA HIS A 15 1.22 -5.33 3.64
C HIS A 15 1.29 -4.11 4.54
N PHE A 16 0.68 -4.21 5.71
CA PHE A 16 0.69 -3.17 6.72
C PHE A 16 1.50 -3.63 7.93
N ARG A 17 2.29 -2.72 8.48
CA ARG A 17 2.99 -2.92 9.74
C ARG A 17 3.05 -1.59 10.47
N ARG A 18 2.72 -1.59 11.75
CA ARG A 18 3.05 -0.48 12.64
C ARG A 18 4.40 -0.75 13.26
N GLU A 19 5.29 0.22 13.18
CA GLU A 19 6.57 0.15 13.88
C GLU A 19 6.44 0.87 15.20
N THR A 20 6.33 0.10 16.28
CA THR A 20 6.15 0.63 17.64
C THR A 20 7.47 1.08 18.28
N ASP A 21 8.60 0.78 17.63
CA ASP A 21 9.91 0.80 18.28
C ASP A 21 10.96 1.41 17.34
N CYS A 22 11.02 2.74 17.32
CA CYS A 22 12.21 3.54 17.02
C CYS A 22 11.88 5.03 17.14
N GLY A 23 12.65 5.75 17.95
CA GLY A 23 12.54 7.20 18.17
C GLY A 23 12.84 8.08 16.96
N ASP A 24 12.78 7.54 15.73
CA ASP A 24 13.11 8.19 14.46
C ASP A 24 11.98 8.07 13.40
N ALA A 25 10.81 7.50 13.73
CA ALA A 25 9.69 7.40 12.79
C ALA A 25 8.97 8.75 12.63
N THR A 26 9.55 9.66 11.83
CA THR A 26 9.04 11.02 11.61
C THR A 26 7.97 11.13 10.53
N ALA A 27 7.69 10.06 9.76
CA ALA A 27 6.69 10.09 8.68
C ALA A 27 6.17 8.69 8.28
N PRO A 28 4.90 8.59 7.83
CA PRO A 28 4.36 7.36 7.27
C PRO A 28 5.13 6.95 6.01
N HIS A 29 5.46 5.67 5.90
CA HIS A 29 6.19 5.14 4.75
C HIS A 29 5.30 4.27 3.87
N VAL A 30 5.17 4.65 2.59
CA VAL A 30 4.46 3.86 1.58
C VAL A 30 5.43 3.34 0.52
N GLY A 31 5.73 2.04 0.57
CA GLY A 31 6.50 1.33 -0.43
C GLY A 31 5.63 0.82 -1.58
N LEU A 32 6.14 0.89 -2.81
CA LEU A 32 5.48 0.35 -4.00
C LEU A 32 6.33 -0.76 -4.60
N VAL A 33 5.77 -1.95 -4.76
CA VAL A 33 6.44 -3.12 -5.35
C VAL A 33 5.74 -3.49 -6.65
N VAL A 34 6.38 -3.20 -7.78
CA VAL A 34 5.88 -3.55 -9.11
C VAL A 34 6.83 -4.56 -9.75
N GLY A 35 6.46 -5.83 -9.65
CA GLY A 35 7.29 -6.94 -10.13
C GLY A 35 7.30 -7.10 -11.65
N LYS A 36 8.25 -7.90 -12.15
CA LYS A 36 8.31 -8.35 -13.55
C LYS A 36 7.00 -8.93 -14.11
N PRO A 37 6.18 -9.72 -13.37
CA PRO A 37 4.97 -10.32 -13.94
C PRO A 37 3.84 -9.31 -14.24
N VAL A 38 3.98 -8.03 -13.87
CA VAL A 38 3.00 -6.98 -14.20
C VAL A 38 3.03 -6.61 -15.69
N GLY A 39 4.21 -6.71 -16.33
CA GLY A 39 4.37 -6.42 -17.74
C GLY A 39 5.70 -5.75 -18.08
N SER A 40 5.72 -5.10 -19.24
CA SER A 40 6.86 -4.33 -19.76
C SER A 40 7.28 -3.20 -18.81
N ALA A 41 8.47 -2.62 -19.03
CA ALA A 41 8.95 -1.49 -18.22
C ALA A 41 7.97 -0.30 -18.25
N VAL A 42 7.34 -0.03 -19.40
CA VAL A 42 6.35 1.04 -19.56
C VAL A 42 5.08 0.75 -18.75
N GLU A 43 4.56 -0.48 -18.82
CA GLU A 43 3.41 -0.89 -18.02
C GLU A 43 3.71 -0.80 -16.52
N ARG A 44 4.88 -1.26 -16.09
CA ARG A 44 5.31 -1.16 -14.68
C ARG A 44 5.42 0.29 -14.21
N HIS A 45 6.00 1.18 -15.00
CA HIS A 45 6.06 2.61 -14.67
C HIS A 45 4.68 3.26 -14.64
N ARG A 46 3.78 2.88 -15.56
CA ARG A 46 2.41 3.37 -15.58
C ARG A 46 1.66 2.94 -14.32
N VAL A 47 1.77 1.67 -13.92
CA VAL A 47 1.18 1.16 -12.67
C VAL A 47 1.80 1.86 -11.46
N ALA A 48 3.13 1.98 -11.38
CA ALA A 48 3.79 2.68 -10.29
C ALA A 48 3.34 4.15 -10.17
N ARG A 49 3.15 4.84 -11.31
CA ARG A 49 2.66 6.22 -11.33
C ARG A 49 1.20 6.31 -10.87
N ARG A 50 0.32 5.40 -11.30
CA ARG A 50 -1.07 5.31 -10.82
C ARG A 50 -1.11 5.03 -9.32
N LEU A 51 -0.33 4.06 -8.84
CA LEU A 51 -0.26 3.70 -7.43
C LEU A 51 0.26 4.85 -6.58
N ARG A 52 1.26 5.63 -7.04
CA ARG A 52 1.69 6.85 -6.33
C ARG A 52 0.58 7.88 -6.21
N HIS A 53 -0.19 8.09 -7.27
CA HIS A 53 -1.28 9.05 -7.25
C HIS A 53 -2.35 8.66 -6.23
N VAL A 54 -2.74 7.39 -6.23
CA VAL A 54 -3.69 6.82 -5.27
C VAL A 54 -3.11 6.77 -3.84
N ALA A 55 -1.83 6.43 -3.67
CA ALA A 55 -1.17 6.44 -2.37
C ALA A 55 -1.15 7.83 -1.73
N ARG A 56 -1.05 8.90 -2.54
CA ARG A 56 -1.08 10.28 -2.05
C ARG A 56 -2.42 10.65 -1.40
N THR A 57 -3.53 10.10 -1.87
CA THR A 57 -4.85 10.42 -1.31
C THR A 57 -5.08 9.78 0.06
N ILE A 58 -4.34 8.71 0.39
CA ILE A 58 -4.46 7.98 1.64
C ILE A 58 -3.35 8.30 2.65
N LEU A 59 -2.28 8.97 2.21
CA LEU A 59 -1.15 9.33 3.06
C LEU A 59 -1.56 10.17 4.27
N GLY A 60 -2.63 10.98 4.14
CA GLY A 60 -3.20 11.75 5.24
C GLY A 60 -4.00 10.92 6.26
N ASP A 61 -4.38 9.69 5.91
CA ASP A 61 -5.10 8.78 6.81
C ASP A 61 -4.14 7.88 7.62
N LEU A 62 -2.83 7.92 7.32
CA LEU A 62 -1.81 7.09 7.95
C LEU A 62 -1.16 7.83 9.14
N GLN A 63 -0.77 7.07 10.15
CA GLN A 63 -0.01 7.58 11.30
C GLN A 63 1.49 7.54 11.01
N GLU A 64 2.29 8.33 11.72
CA GLU A 64 3.75 8.46 11.50
C GLU A 64 4.50 7.12 11.61
N SER A 65 4.02 6.22 12.47
CA SER A 65 4.56 4.88 12.68
C SER A 65 4.08 3.83 11.66
N ASP A 66 3.22 4.20 10.71
CA ASP A 66 2.62 3.27 9.77
C ASP A 66 3.54 3.01 8.57
N ARG A 67 3.83 1.73 8.35
CA ARG A 67 4.55 1.23 7.19
C ARG A 67 3.61 0.41 6.31
N LEU A 68 3.38 0.91 5.11
CA LEU A 68 2.51 0.30 4.10
C LEU A 68 3.35 -0.12 2.89
N VAL A 69 3.18 -1.35 2.42
CA VAL A 69 3.78 -1.82 1.17
C VAL A 69 2.68 -2.31 0.24
N ILE A 70 2.56 -1.68 -0.93
CA ILE A 70 1.58 -2.03 -1.96
C ILE A 70 2.30 -2.80 -3.06
N ARG A 71 1.99 -4.09 -3.18
CA ARG A 71 2.46 -4.96 -4.24
C ARG A 71 1.44 -5.03 -5.37
N ALA A 72 1.84 -4.62 -6.56
CA ALA A 72 1.04 -4.75 -7.77
C ALA A 72 0.99 -6.22 -8.25
N LEU A 73 -0.21 -6.69 -8.58
CA LEU A 73 -0.44 -7.98 -9.24
C LEU A 73 -0.53 -7.80 -10.77
N PRO A 74 -0.41 -8.88 -11.57
CA PRO A 74 -0.47 -8.78 -13.03
C PRO A 74 -1.74 -8.11 -13.59
N SER A 75 -2.86 -8.33 -12.91
CA SER A 75 -4.17 -7.71 -13.16
C SER A 75 -4.17 -6.18 -13.04
N SER A 76 -3.28 -5.60 -12.23
CA SER A 76 -3.17 -4.13 -12.07
C SER A 76 -2.81 -3.38 -13.35
N ARG A 77 -2.27 -4.05 -14.38
CA ARG A 77 -1.89 -3.39 -15.64
C ARG A 77 -3.11 -2.79 -16.36
N THR A 78 -4.24 -3.50 -16.33
CA THR A 78 -5.50 -3.09 -16.98
C THR A 78 -6.46 -2.38 -16.02
N ALA A 79 -6.20 -2.43 -14.71
CA ALA A 79 -6.99 -1.72 -13.72
C ALA A 79 -6.92 -0.19 -13.90
N SER A 80 -8.06 0.47 -13.73
CA SER A 80 -8.16 1.93 -13.70
C SER A 80 -7.65 2.47 -12.36
N SER A 81 -7.22 3.73 -12.33
CA SER A 81 -6.80 4.38 -11.07
C SER A 81 -7.91 4.36 -10.02
N ALA A 82 -9.16 4.59 -10.42
CA ALA A 82 -10.32 4.54 -9.53
C ALA A 82 -10.54 3.14 -8.92
N ARG A 83 -10.35 2.08 -9.71
CA ARG A 83 -10.44 0.70 -9.20
C ARG A 83 -9.35 0.40 -8.18
N LEU A 84 -8.10 0.77 -8.49
CA LEU A 84 -6.97 0.62 -7.57
C LEU A 84 -7.20 1.41 -6.27
N GLU A 85 -7.76 2.61 -6.35
CA GLU A 85 -8.13 3.40 -5.19
C GLU A 85 -9.21 2.73 -4.33
N GLN A 86 -10.28 2.21 -4.96
CA GLN A 86 -11.32 1.49 -4.23
C GLN A 86 -10.79 0.24 -3.54
N GLU A 87 -9.88 -0.50 -4.18
CA GLU A 87 -9.22 -1.67 -3.58
C GLU A 87 -8.33 -1.25 -2.41
N LEU A 88 -7.53 -0.19 -2.57
CA LEU A 88 -6.67 0.31 -1.51
C LEU A 88 -7.47 0.82 -0.31
N ARG A 89 -8.54 1.58 -0.55
CA ARG A 89 -9.46 2.05 0.50
C ARG A 89 -10.16 0.88 1.21
N ARG A 90 -10.49 -0.20 0.50
CA ARG A 90 -11.01 -1.44 1.12
C ARG A 90 -9.99 -2.06 2.07
N CYS A 91 -8.71 -2.09 1.69
CA CYS A 91 -7.64 -2.53 2.58
C CYS A 91 -7.51 -1.60 3.80
N LEU A 92 -7.46 -0.28 3.60
CA LEU A 92 -7.33 0.68 4.71
C LEU A 92 -8.45 0.55 5.73
N ARG A 93 -9.71 0.36 5.30
CA ARG A 93 -10.84 0.14 6.24
C ARG A 93 -10.70 -1.13 7.07
N ARG A 94 -9.96 -2.11 6.58
CA ARG A 94 -9.65 -3.35 7.28
C ARG A 94 -8.36 -3.24 8.10
N MET A 95 -7.60 -2.16 7.96
CA MET A 95 -6.45 -1.92 8.81
C MET A 95 -7.02 -1.65 10.19
N PRO A 96 -6.68 -2.48 11.18
CA PRO A 96 -7.13 -2.21 12.51
C PRO A 96 -6.48 -0.89 12.91
N ALA A 97 -7.31 0.07 13.28
CA ALA A 97 -6.89 1.18 14.10
C ALA A 97 -6.54 0.61 15.48
N THR A 98 -5.56 -0.29 15.56
CA THR A 98 -5.03 -0.74 16.85
C THR A 98 -4.15 0.39 17.33
N GLY A 99 -4.81 1.44 17.82
CA GLY A 99 -4.29 2.23 18.91
C GLY A 99 -3.93 1.24 20.00
N ILE A 100 -2.64 0.96 20.13
CA ILE A 100 -2.09 0.55 21.40
C ILE A 100 -1.57 1.87 21.97
N ALA A 101 -2.39 2.44 22.84
CA ALA A 101 -1.97 3.38 23.86
C ALA A 101 -2.76 2.98 25.13
N PRO A 102 -2.15 3.12 26.31
CA PRO A 102 -1.48 2.05 27.04
C PRO A 102 -2.39 1.12 27.85
#